data_AF-A0A9E2S345-F1
#
_entry.id   AF-A0A9E2S345-F1
#
_cell.length_a   1.000
_cell.length_b   1.000
_cell.length_c   1.000
_cell.angle_alpha   90.00
_cell.angle_beta   90.00
_cell.angle_gamma   90.00
#
_symmetry.space_group_name_H-M   'P 1'
#
loop_
_entity.id
_entity.type
_entity.pdbx_description
1 polymer ?
#
loop_
_entity_poly.entity_id
_entity_poly.type
_entity_poly.pdbx_seq_one_letter_code
_entity_poly.pdbx_strand_id
1 'polypeptide(L)'
;MTEAHAAAGKFEGFRGVISDIGLLVGDLLGLGKPDADEQMMIEVIFGLMGYLAKADRLVTSHESNFANTVMDESKMSMAKREIAALAFDRGMRRDIHPNAEILRFTDSHPANSKEVERLYDCLLRLAASDGRLDPREYDTMVEITQNLKLAPATLDNKLALFSIKR
;
A
#
# COMPACT_ATOMS: atom_id res chain seq x y z
N MET A 1 -40.60 8.93 -4.06
CA MET A 1 -39.33 9.53 -3.57
C MET A 1 -38.38 8.38 -3.34
N THR A 2 -37.37 8.29 -4.19
CA THR A 2 -36.43 7.17 -4.27
C THR A 2 -35.32 7.42 -3.26
N GLU A 3 -35.33 6.69 -2.14
CA GLU A 3 -34.18 6.67 -1.23
C GLU A 3 -33.09 5.82 -1.87
N ALA A 4 -32.06 6.50 -2.36
CA ALA A 4 -30.81 5.88 -2.73
C ALA A 4 -30.19 5.27 -1.48
N HIS A 5 -30.23 3.94 -1.38
CA HIS A 5 -29.42 3.18 -0.44
C HIS A 5 -27.95 3.51 -0.71
N ALA A 6 -27.39 4.38 0.13
CA ALA A 6 -25.96 4.62 0.22
C ALA A 6 -25.27 3.26 0.41
N ALA A 7 -24.34 2.95 -0.50
CA ALA A 7 -23.48 1.79 -0.44
C ALA A 7 -22.54 1.89 0.76
N ALA A 8 -23.04 1.54 1.94
CA ALA A 8 -22.24 1.31 3.12
C ALA A 8 -21.54 -0.06 2.96
N GLY A 9 -20.43 -0.07 2.22
CA GLY A 9 -19.51 -1.20 2.23
C GLY A 9 -18.85 -1.30 3.60
N LYS A 10 -19.39 -2.16 4.48
CA LYS A 10 -18.67 -2.61 5.68
C LYS A 10 -17.52 -3.49 5.20
N PHE A 11 -16.28 -3.02 5.30
CA PHE A 11 -15.11 -3.85 5.03
C PHE A 11 -14.94 -4.87 6.16
N GLU A 12 -15.21 -6.14 5.85
CA GLU A 12 -15.14 -7.26 6.80
C GLU A 12 -13.68 -7.69 7.05
N GLY A 13 -13.02 -7.02 8.00
CA GLY A 13 -11.76 -7.46 8.61
C GLY A 13 -10.51 -7.44 7.71
N PHE A 14 -9.39 -7.90 8.27
CA PHE A 14 -8.06 -7.87 7.64
C PHE A 14 -8.04 -8.47 6.23
N ARG A 15 -8.78 -9.56 5.98
CA ARG A 15 -8.85 -10.18 4.65
C ARG A 15 -9.45 -9.26 3.59
N GLY A 16 -10.46 -8.46 3.95
CA GLY A 16 -11.03 -7.45 3.06
C GLY A 16 -9.98 -6.40 2.67
N VAL A 17 -9.20 -5.93 3.63
CA VAL A 17 -8.12 -4.97 3.40
C VAL A 17 -7.07 -5.52 2.42
N ILE A 18 -6.70 -6.79 2.55
CA ILE A 18 -5.72 -7.42 1.63
C ILE A 18 -6.25 -7.47 0.20
N SER A 19 -7.50 -7.88 -0.01
CA SER A 19 -8.10 -7.91 -1.35
C SER A 19 -8.15 -6.52 -1.97
N ASP A 20 -8.53 -5.52 -1.16
CA ASP A 20 -8.53 -4.11 -1.52
C ASP A 20 -7.16 -3.58 -1.93
N ILE A 21 -6.10 -3.98 -1.21
CA ILE A 21 -4.71 -3.68 -1.58
C ILE A 21 -4.34 -4.38 -2.89
N GLY A 22 -4.69 -5.66 -3.04
CA GLY A 22 -4.43 -6.42 -4.26
C GLY A 22 -5.07 -5.83 -5.50
N LEU A 23 -6.28 -5.28 -5.38
CA LEU A 23 -6.94 -4.56 -6.48
C LEU A 23 -6.20 -3.26 -6.84
N LEU A 24 -5.77 -2.47 -5.86
CA LEU A 24 -5.01 -1.24 -6.11
C LEU A 24 -3.65 -1.54 -6.78
N VAL A 25 -2.97 -2.60 -6.34
CA VAL A 25 -1.69 -3.03 -6.93
C VAL A 25 -1.90 -3.61 -8.32
N GLY A 26 -2.97 -4.38 -8.54
CA GLY A 26 -3.35 -4.87 -9.86
C GLY A 26 -3.66 -3.75 -10.86
N ASP A 27 -4.30 -2.67 -10.43
CA ASP A 27 -4.55 -1.48 -11.26
C ASP A 27 -3.26 -0.78 -11.72
N LEU A 28 -2.18 -0.90 -10.96
CA LEU A 28 -0.87 -0.31 -11.28
C LEU A 28 -0.03 -1.19 -12.21
N LEU A 29 -0.34 -2.48 -12.28
CA LEU A 29 0.51 -3.46 -12.94
C LEU A 29 -0.25 -4.09 -14.10
N GLY A 30 0.30 -3.98 -15.30
CA GLY A 30 -0.19 -4.68 -16.48
C GLY A 30 -0.11 -6.20 -16.32
N LEU A 31 -0.78 -6.91 -17.23
CA LEU A 31 -0.67 -8.36 -17.31
C LEU A 31 0.64 -8.75 -18.01
N GLY A 32 1.36 -9.74 -17.49
CA GLY A 32 2.54 -10.31 -18.15
C GLY A 32 3.86 -10.07 -17.42
N LYS A 33 4.96 -10.04 -18.18
CA LYS A 33 6.30 -9.81 -17.63
C LYS A 33 6.48 -8.32 -17.32
N PRO A 34 7.15 -7.96 -16.21
CA PRO A 34 7.39 -6.57 -15.88
C PRO A 34 8.34 -5.93 -16.90
N ASP A 35 8.04 -4.71 -17.31
CA ASP A 35 9.05 -3.79 -17.84
C ASP A 35 9.85 -3.12 -16.70
N ALA A 36 10.75 -2.20 -17.04
CA ALA A 36 11.61 -1.55 -16.04
C ALA A 36 10.85 -0.67 -15.06
N ASP A 37 9.77 -0.02 -15.50
CA ASP A 37 8.96 0.85 -14.65
C ASP A 37 8.08 0.00 -13.72
N GLU A 38 7.43 -1.03 -14.26
CA GLU A 38 6.66 -1.99 -13.46
C GLU A 38 7.53 -2.71 -12.44
N GLN A 39 8.76 -3.08 -12.80
CA GLN A 39 9.72 -3.66 -11.86
C GLN A 39 10.01 -2.68 -10.71
N MET A 40 10.31 -1.42 -11.02
CA MET A 40 10.55 -0.39 -10.01
C MET A 40 9.34 -0.21 -9.09
N MET A 41 8.12 -0.14 -9.66
CA MET A 41 6.88 -0.03 -8.90
C MET A 41 6.69 -1.22 -7.96
N ILE A 42 6.88 -2.46 -8.44
CA ILE A 42 6.76 -3.67 -7.63
C ILE A 42 7.76 -3.62 -6.47
N GLU A 43 9.01 -3.24 -6.74
CA GLU A 43 10.05 -3.15 -5.72
C GLU A 43 9.72 -2.13 -4.63
N VAL A 44 9.23 -0.95 -5.01
CA VAL A 44 8.83 0.11 -4.07
C VAL A 44 7.61 -0.32 -3.27
N ILE A 45 6.54 -0.76 -3.93
CA ILE A 45 5.26 -1.12 -3.30
C ILE A 45 5.50 -2.23 -2.26
N PHE A 46 6.09 -3.36 -2.68
CA PHE A 46 6.27 -4.50 -1.78
C PHE A 46 7.34 -4.22 -0.72
N GLY A 47 8.38 -3.45 -1.04
CA GLY A 47 9.37 -2.99 -0.06
C GLY A 47 8.73 -2.17 1.06
N LEU A 48 7.98 -1.13 0.71
CA LEU A 48 7.30 -0.27 1.68
C LEU A 48 6.23 -1.04 2.46
N MET A 49 5.50 -1.95 1.80
CA MET A 49 4.54 -2.83 2.49
C MET A 49 5.22 -3.74 3.50
N GLY A 50 6.35 -4.36 3.16
CA GLY A 50 7.13 -5.16 4.12
C GLY A 50 7.65 -4.32 5.28
N TYR A 51 8.11 -3.10 5.01
CA TYR A 51 8.56 -2.18 6.05
C TYR A 51 7.42 -1.77 7.01
N LEU A 52 6.23 -1.44 6.48
CA LEU A 52 5.06 -1.11 7.30
C LEU A 52 4.55 -2.34 8.05
N ALA A 53 4.43 -3.49 7.39
CA ALA A 53 4.02 -4.77 7.98
C ALA A 53 4.91 -5.18 9.17
N LYS A 54 6.21 -4.86 9.13
CA LYS A 54 7.11 -5.10 10.26
C LYS A 54 6.94 -4.09 11.40
N ALA A 55 6.46 -2.87 11.11
CA ALA A 55 6.26 -1.81 12.11
C ALA A 55 4.99 -2.06 12.90
N ASP A 56 4.01 -2.58 12.17
CA ASP A 56 2.69 -2.91 12.62
C ASP A 56 2.65 -4.30 13.30
N ARG A 57 1.76 -4.47 14.27
CA ARG A 57 1.50 -5.77 14.92
C ARG A 57 0.57 -6.66 14.10
N LEU A 58 0.14 -6.21 12.93
CA LEU A 58 -0.84 -6.90 12.08
C LEU A 58 -0.40 -8.26 11.55
N VAL A 59 0.90 -8.58 11.57
CA VAL A 59 1.41 -9.77 10.90
C VAL A 59 2.02 -10.79 11.86
N THR A 60 1.39 -11.01 13.01
CA THR A 60 1.92 -11.90 14.05
C THR A 60 1.76 -13.40 13.79
N SER A 61 1.40 -13.84 12.57
CA SER A 61 1.39 -15.29 12.28
C SER A 61 1.61 -15.70 10.83
N HIS A 62 1.42 -14.81 9.84
CA HIS A 62 1.48 -15.22 8.43
C HIS A 62 1.95 -14.11 7.47
N GLU A 63 3.16 -13.59 7.65
CA GLU A 63 3.78 -12.55 6.78
C GLU A 63 3.84 -12.96 5.31
N SER A 64 4.23 -14.20 5.04
CA SER A 64 4.20 -14.76 3.69
C SER A 64 2.77 -14.84 3.11
N ASN A 65 1.75 -15.09 3.93
CA ASN A 65 0.38 -15.21 3.44
C ASN A 65 -0.19 -13.86 3.00
N PHE A 66 0.16 -12.79 3.71
CA PHE A 66 -0.21 -11.43 3.31
C PHE A 66 0.33 -11.11 1.91
N ALA A 67 1.66 -11.21 1.72
CA ALA A 67 2.29 -10.89 0.45
C ALA A 67 1.76 -11.79 -0.69
N ASN A 68 1.63 -13.10 -0.44
CA ASN A 68 1.08 -14.03 -1.44
C ASN A 68 -0.35 -13.70 -1.84
N THR A 69 -1.21 -13.34 -0.87
CA THR A 69 -2.60 -12.98 -1.17
C THR A 69 -2.66 -11.71 -2.01
N VAL A 70 -1.85 -10.68 -1.70
CA VAL A 70 -1.78 -9.47 -2.53
C VAL A 70 -1.34 -9.81 -3.96
N MET A 71 -0.34 -10.67 -4.13
CA MET A 71 0.13 -11.12 -5.45
C MET A 71 -0.94 -11.91 -6.22
N ASP A 72 -1.73 -12.72 -5.53
CA ASP A 72 -2.86 -13.48 -6.11
C ASP A 72 -3.96 -12.54 -6.59
N GLU A 73 -4.40 -11.62 -5.74
CA GLU A 73 -5.44 -10.62 -6.04
C GLU A 73 -5.01 -9.67 -7.16
N SER A 74 -3.73 -9.31 -7.20
CA SER A 74 -3.13 -8.48 -8.27
C SER A 74 -2.91 -9.25 -9.59
N LYS A 75 -3.21 -10.56 -9.63
CA LYS A 75 -3.00 -11.44 -10.80
C LYS A 75 -1.58 -11.37 -11.36
N MET A 76 -0.59 -11.24 -10.48
CA MET A 76 0.81 -11.14 -10.87
C MET A 76 1.30 -12.40 -11.58
N SER A 77 2.06 -12.21 -12.67
CA SER A 77 2.83 -13.28 -13.30
C SER A 77 3.92 -13.81 -12.37
N MET A 78 4.43 -15.01 -12.64
CA MET A 78 5.51 -15.60 -11.83
C MET A 78 6.75 -14.69 -11.72
N ALA A 79 7.10 -13.98 -12.80
CA ALA A 79 8.22 -13.03 -12.79
C ALA A 79 7.97 -11.84 -11.84
N LYS A 80 6.75 -11.28 -11.87
CA LYS A 80 6.35 -10.19 -10.96
C LYS A 80 6.34 -10.66 -9.50
N ARG A 81 5.87 -11.88 -9.25
CA ARG A 81 5.85 -12.51 -7.91
C ARG A 81 7.25 -12.67 -7.31
N GLU A 82 8.23 -13.07 -8.10
CA GLU A 82 9.61 -13.23 -7.63
C GLU A 82 10.20 -11.90 -7.15
N ILE A 83 10.04 -10.84 -7.95
CA ILE A 83 10.47 -9.48 -7.59
C ILE A 83 9.74 -9.00 -6.34
N ALA A 84 8.42 -9.19 -6.30
CA ALA A 84 7.57 -8.78 -5.18
C ALA A 84 7.96 -9.48 -3.87
N ALA A 85 8.23 -10.79 -3.91
CA ALA A 85 8.65 -11.56 -2.75
C ALA A 85 10.01 -11.10 -2.20
N LEU A 86 10.99 -10.87 -3.09
CA LEU A 86 12.30 -10.35 -2.72
C LEU A 86 12.20 -8.95 -2.12
N ALA A 87 11.43 -8.06 -2.75
CA ALA A 87 11.22 -6.70 -2.26
C ALA A 87 10.54 -6.67 -0.89
N PHE A 88 9.48 -7.47 -0.71
CA PHE A 88 8.78 -7.61 0.56
C PHE A 88 9.71 -8.09 1.68
N ASP A 89 10.50 -9.13 1.41
CA ASP A 89 11.47 -9.67 2.37
C ASP A 89 12.54 -8.63 2.76
N ARG A 90 13.05 -7.82 1.81
CA ARG A 90 13.94 -6.68 2.13
C ARG A 90 13.25 -5.68 3.07
N GLY A 91 12.00 -5.32 2.78
CA GLY A 91 11.19 -4.44 3.63
C GLY A 91 11.03 -4.98 5.05
N MET A 92 10.66 -6.26 5.16
CA MET A 92 10.50 -6.98 6.43
C MET A 92 11.79 -7.03 7.26
N ARG A 93 12.95 -7.13 6.59
CA ARG A 93 14.28 -7.09 7.21
C ARG A 93 14.75 -5.68 7.58
N ARG A 94 13.97 -4.63 7.27
CA ARG A 94 14.39 -3.22 7.37
C ARG A 94 15.63 -2.90 6.52
N ASP A 95 15.84 -3.66 5.46
CA ASP A 95 16.95 -3.52 4.52
C ASP A 95 16.56 -2.62 3.34
N ILE A 96 15.79 -1.57 3.63
CA ILE A 96 15.41 -0.53 2.69
C ILE A 96 15.42 0.82 3.39
N HIS A 97 15.55 1.89 2.61
CA HIS A 97 15.36 3.25 3.07
C HIS A 97 14.03 3.80 2.51
N PRO A 98 12.93 3.86 3.28
CA PRO A 98 11.61 4.23 2.77
C PRO A 98 11.62 5.54 1.98
N ASN A 99 12.34 6.56 2.45
CA ASN A 99 12.43 7.85 1.79
C ASN A 99 13.12 7.74 0.41
N ALA A 100 14.13 6.88 0.28
CA ALA A 100 14.81 6.66 -0.99
C ALA A 100 13.95 5.86 -1.98
N GLU A 101 13.19 4.88 -1.49
CA GLU A 101 12.21 4.13 -2.28
C GLU A 101 11.11 5.06 -2.83
N ILE A 102 10.57 5.93 -1.97
CA ILE A 102 9.56 6.92 -2.35
C ILE A 102 10.14 7.94 -3.34
N LEU A 103 11.36 8.43 -3.11
CA LEU A 103 11.99 9.36 -4.03
C LEU A 103 12.15 8.74 -5.42
N ARG A 104 12.67 7.50 -5.48
CA ARG A 104 12.81 6.74 -6.73
C ARG A 104 11.47 6.60 -7.46
N PHE A 105 10.39 6.39 -6.72
CA PHE A 105 9.05 6.32 -7.29
C PHE A 105 8.59 7.68 -7.85
N THR A 106 8.77 8.76 -7.08
CA THR A 106 8.33 10.11 -7.48
C THR A 106 9.18 10.78 -8.56
N ASP A 107 10.37 10.24 -8.85
CA ASP A 107 11.19 10.68 -9.97
C ASP A 107 10.58 10.23 -11.32
N SER A 108 9.91 9.07 -11.33
CA SER A 108 9.16 8.57 -12.50
C SER A 108 7.68 9.01 -12.50
N HIS A 109 7.10 9.23 -11.32
CA HIS A 109 5.66 9.48 -11.15
C HIS A 109 5.37 10.81 -10.44
N PRO A 110 4.75 11.80 -11.11
CA PRO A 110 4.39 13.08 -10.48
C PRO A 110 3.41 12.93 -9.32
N ALA A 111 3.45 13.85 -8.35
CA ALA A 111 2.63 13.80 -7.12
C ALA A 111 1.11 13.66 -7.35
N ASN A 112 0.59 14.19 -8.45
CA ASN A 112 -0.84 14.14 -8.80
C ASN A 112 -1.17 13.00 -9.78
N SER A 113 -0.25 12.06 -9.98
CA SER A 113 -0.46 10.91 -10.86
C SER A 113 -1.31 9.85 -10.17
N LYS A 114 -1.92 8.98 -10.97
CA LYS A 114 -2.72 7.86 -10.45
C LYS A 114 -1.85 6.87 -9.68
N GLU A 115 -0.60 6.74 -10.08
CA GLU A 115 0.38 5.82 -9.48
C GLU A 115 0.73 6.23 -8.05
N VAL A 116 0.97 7.54 -7.81
CA VAL A 116 1.17 8.08 -6.47
C VAL A 116 -0.09 7.93 -5.62
N GLU A 117 -1.27 8.22 -6.17
CA GLU A 117 -2.54 8.07 -5.45
C GLU A 117 -2.78 6.61 -4.99
N ARG A 118 -2.57 5.65 -5.90
CA ARG A 118 -2.76 4.22 -5.63
C ARG A 118 -1.72 3.65 -4.65
N LEU A 119 -0.45 4.04 -4.79
CA LEU A 119 0.60 3.68 -3.83
C LEU A 119 0.22 4.19 -2.43
N TYR A 120 -0.19 5.46 -2.34
CA TYR A 120 -0.56 6.06 -1.07
C TYR A 120 -1.78 5.38 -0.44
N ASP A 121 -2.82 5.06 -1.23
CA ASP A 121 -4.00 4.34 -0.75
C ASP A 121 -3.67 2.94 -0.27
N CYS A 122 -2.76 2.23 -0.95
CA CYS A 122 -2.27 0.93 -0.54
C CYS A 122 -1.58 1.00 0.84
N LEU A 123 -0.64 1.95 1.02
CA LEU A 123 0.10 2.11 2.27
C LEU A 123 -0.81 2.54 3.42
N LEU A 124 -1.76 3.45 3.17
CA LEU A 124 -2.72 3.89 4.17
C LEU A 124 -3.66 2.77 4.61
N ARG A 125 -4.16 1.97 3.68
CA ARG A 125 -5.01 0.80 3.98
C ARG A 125 -4.25 -0.23 4.81
N LEU A 126 -2.99 -0.47 4.50
CA LEU A 126 -2.14 -1.36 5.29
C LEU A 126 -1.96 -0.85 6.71
N ALA A 127 -1.53 0.40 6.85
CA ALA A 127 -1.26 1.02 8.15
C ALA A 127 -2.51 1.18 9.02
N ALA A 128 -3.69 1.31 8.43
CA ALA A 128 -4.96 1.45 9.14
C ALA A 128 -5.82 0.17 9.15
N SER A 129 -5.22 -1.00 8.92
CA SER A 129 -6.00 -2.21 8.65
C SER A 129 -6.70 -2.81 9.88
N ASP A 130 -6.35 -2.36 11.09
CA ASP A 130 -7.11 -2.66 12.31
C ASP A 130 -8.25 -1.64 12.60
N GLY A 131 -8.44 -0.68 11.68
CA GLY A 131 -9.43 0.39 11.78
C GLY A 131 -8.96 1.60 12.58
N ARG A 132 -7.69 1.64 13.01
CA ARG A 132 -7.05 2.76 13.69
C ARG A 132 -5.66 3.00 13.11
N LEU A 133 -5.12 4.17 13.39
CA LEU A 133 -3.74 4.50 13.06
C LEU A 133 -3.12 5.05 14.33
N ASP A 134 -2.23 4.31 14.97
CA ASP A 134 -1.61 4.75 16.21
C ASP A 134 -0.67 5.97 15.97
N PRO A 135 -0.24 6.70 17.01
CA PRO A 135 0.59 7.89 16.82
C PRO A 135 1.87 7.65 16.02
N ARG A 136 2.50 6.48 16.16
CA ARG A 136 3.75 6.15 15.46
C ARG A 136 3.50 5.83 13.99
N GLU A 137 2.39 5.14 13.71
CA GLU A 137 1.96 4.84 12.35
C GLU A 137 1.50 6.12 11.64
N TYR A 138 0.84 7.03 12.36
CA TYR A 138 0.48 8.35 11.87
C TYR A 138 1.72 9.16 11.49
N ASP A 139 2.72 9.26 12.37
CA ASP A 139 3.97 9.96 12.07
C ASP A 139 4.68 9.38 10.84
N THR A 140 4.69 8.04 10.72
CA THR A 140 5.23 7.35 9.54
C THR A 140 4.46 7.73 8.27
N MET A 141 3.13 7.78 8.32
CA MET A 141 2.30 8.18 7.18
C MET A 141 2.46 9.67 6.85
N VAL A 142 2.71 10.54 7.83
CA VAL A 142 3.06 11.96 7.60
C VAL A 142 4.36 12.07 6.81
N GLU A 143 5.40 11.33 7.22
CA GLU A 143 6.68 11.29 6.49
C GLU A 143 6.48 10.79 5.05
N ILE A 144 5.72 9.70 4.87
CA ILE A 144 5.39 9.16 3.54
C ILE A 144 4.66 10.21 2.68
N THR A 145 3.67 10.91 3.25
CA THR A 145 2.90 11.96 2.56
C THR A 145 3.81 13.07 2.04
N GLN A 146 4.74 13.52 2.88
CA GLN A 146 5.70 14.56 2.52
C GLN A 146 6.66 14.09 1.42
N ASN A 147 7.17 12.86 1.52
CA ASN A 147 8.08 12.29 0.53
C ASN A 147 7.40 12.03 -0.83
N LEU A 148 6.10 11.71 -0.83
CA LEU A 148 5.28 11.63 -2.04
C LEU A 148 4.94 13.01 -2.64
N LYS A 149 5.41 14.11 -2.03
CA LYS A 149 5.15 15.50 -2.43
C LYS A 149 3.66 15.84 -2.43
N LEU A 150 2.89 15.19 -1.56
CA LEU A 150 1.46 15.43 -1.37
C LEU A 150 1.24 16.55 -0.34
N ALA A 151 0.08 17.21 -0.42
CA ALA A 151 -0.29 18.22 0.57
C ALA A 151 -0.39 17.59 1.99
N PRO A 152 0.06 18.26 3.06
CA PRO A 152 0.00 17.72 4.43
C PRO A 152 -1.42 17.32 4.87
N ALA A 153 -2.44 18.05 4.40
CA ALA A 153 -3.84 17.76 4.69
C ALA A 153 -4.36 16.46 4.03
N THR A 154 -3.63 15.87 3.09
CA THR A 154 -4.06 14.67 2.36
C THR A 154 -4.28 13.49 3.30
N LEU A 155 -3.40 13.26 4.28
CA LEU A 155 -3.57 12.19 5.25
C LEU A 155 -4.87 12.36 6.04
N ASP A 156 -5.07 13.54 6.60
CA ASP A 156 -6.25 13.88 7.41
C ASP A 156 -7.55 13.76 6.62
N ASN A 157 -7.55 14.23 5.37
CA ASN A 157 -8.69 14.11 4.47
C ASN A 157 -9.03 12.64 4.18
N LYS A 158 -8.02 11.79 3.92
CA LYS A 158 -8.26 10.36 3.67
C LYS A 158 -8.73 9.62 4.92
N LEU A 159 -8.13 9.89 6.09
CA LEU A 159 -8.58 9.31 7.36
C LEU A 159 -10.06 9.62 7.65
N ALA A 160 -10.49 10.85 7.37
CA ALA A 160 -11.88 11.26 7.52
C ALA A 160 -12.83 10.50 6.57
N LEU A 161 -12.42 10.27 5.31
CA LEU A 161 -13.21 9.52 4.32
C LEU A 161 -13.41 8.05 4.73
N PHE A 162 -12.38 7.43 5.31
CA PHE A 162 -12.42 6.01 5.71
C PHE A 162 -12.94 5.79 7.14
N SER A 163 -13.32 6.85 7.87
CA SER A 163 -13.73 6.78 9.28
C SER A 163 -12.70 6.12 10.21
N ILE A 164 -11.42 6.22 9.87
CA ILE A 164 -10.30 5.69 10.66
C ILE A 164 -10.05 6.62 11.84
N LYS A 165 -9.89 6.06 13.04
CA LYS A 165 -9.54 6.84 14.25
C LYS A 165 -8.03 6.94 14.42
N ARG A 166 -7.56 8.12 14.85
CA ARG A 166 -6.20 8.32 15.39
C ARG A 166 -6.13 7.86 16.84
#